data_AF-A0A954QU28-F1
#
_entry.id   AF-A0A954QU28-F1
#
_cell.length_a   1.000
_cell.length_b   1.000
_cell.length_c   1.000
_cell.angle_alpha   90.00
_cell.angle_beta   90.00
_cell.angle_gamma   90.00
#
_symmetry.space_group_name_H-M   'P 1'
#
loop_
_entity.id
_entity.type
_entity.pdbx_description
1 polymer ?
#
loop_
_entity_poly.entity_id
_entity_poly.type
_entity_poly.pdbx_seq_one_letter_code
_entity_poly.pdbx_strand_id
1 'polypeptide(L)'
;GTGCCGDINHADPTRPERNKSDFIGQAIADSITSQLDQLRPVANPRLFVKTETIKLPLQDATEEEVRRSLHTLDLARQGAKVDFFEHVTAYKKVILDQLRRRQPHAATAEHITWGLSRSLAGVGETLPVDVTVMTLGDELAIVCLPGEVFVELGLAIKQASPFRTTMVIELSNCVETIYIPQRAAYVGGSYEVTNSALQPGGGELLVETALTLLREAAASNSSLGK
;
A
#
# COMPACT_ATOMS: atom_id res chain seq x y z
N GLY A 1 6.61 0.70 11.87
CA GLY A 1 5.96 0.33 10.61
C GLY A 1 7.02 0.05 9.56
N THR A 2 6.67 -0.64 8.48
CA THR A 2 7.60 -1.13 7.44
C THR A 2 8.18 -0.05 6.52
N GLY A 3 7.67 1.18 6.55
CA GLY A 3 8.01 2.19 5.53
C GLY A 3 7.19 1.96 4.25
N CYS A 4 7.57 2.62 3.15
CA CYS A 4 7.06 2.27 1.81
C CYS A 4 8.05 1.29 1.18
N CYS A 5 7.67 0.00 1.10
CA CYS A 5 8.57 -1.05 0.63
C CYS A 5 7.98 -1.95 -0.46
N GLY A 6 6.91 -1.51 -1.12
CA GLY A 6 6.22 -2.28 -2.16
C GLY A 6 7.09 -2.66 -3.37
N ASP A 7 8.20 -1.95 -3.60
CA ASP A 7 9.18 -2.24 -4.64
C ASP A 7 10.61 -2.43 -4.09
N ILE A 8 10.74 -2.72 -2.79
CA ILE A 8 12.02 -2.93 -2.12
C ILE A 8 12.21 -4.41 -1.79
N ASN A 9 13.38 -4.94 -2.11
CA ASN A 9 13.78 -6.31 -1.76
C ASN A 9 14.98 -6.30 -0.82
N HIS A 10 15.02 -7.27 0.10
CA HIS A 10 16.15 -7.47 1.02
C HIS A 10 17.34 -8.18 0.36
N ALA A 11 17.19 -8.68 -0.88
CA ALA A 11 18.25 -9.30 -1.64
C ALA A 11 19.28 -8.26 -2.11
N ASP A 12 20.56 -8.56 -1.92
CA ASP A 12 21.67 -7.79 -2.51
C ASP A 12 21.89 -8.25 -3.95
N PRO A 13 21.62 -7.43 -4.98
CA PRO A 13 21.77 -7.84 -6.37
C PRO A 13 23.23 -8.09 -6.77
N THR A 14 24.20 -7.68 -5.95
CA THR A 14 25.63 -7.91 -6.20
C THR A 14 26.11 -9.27 -5.67
N ARG A 15 25.26 -10.00 -4.94
CA ARG A 15 25.60 -11.28 -4.31
C ARG A 15 24.55 -12.36 -4.62
N PRO A 16 24.96 -13.63 -4.76
CA PRO A 16 24.02 -14.72 -4.98
C PRO A 16 23.24 -15.11 -3.70
N GLU A 17 23.79 -14.79 -2.53
CA GLU A 17 23.22 -15.11 -1.23
C GLU A 17 22.11 -14.13 -0.86
N ARG A 18 20.99 -14.65 -0.37
CA ARG A 18 19.92 -13.81 0.17
C ARG A 18 20.15 -13.56 1.64
N ASN A 19 19.96 -12.31 2.05
CA ASN A 19 19.91 -11.94 3.47
C ASN A 19 18.81 -12.74 4.17
N LYS A 20 19.15 -13.34 5.30
CA LYS A 20 18.23 -14.14 6.12
C LYS A 20 17.59 -13.29 7.21
N SER A 21 16.54 -13.82 7.82
CA SER A 21 15.76 -13.12 8.86
C SER A 21 16.57 -12.75 10.09
N ASP A 22 17.56 -13.57 10.47
CA ASP A 22 18.50 -13.29 11.56
C ASP A 22 19.38 -12.08 11.25
N PHE A 23 19.98 -12.02 10.05
CA PHE A 23 20.77 -10.88 9.61
C PHE A 23 19.94 -9.59 9.55
N ILE A 24 18.77 -9.63 8.90
CA ILE A 24 17.89 -8.46 8.73
C ILE A 24 17.39 -7.98 10.09
N GLY A 25 16.93 -8.90 10.94
CA GLY A 25 16.45 -8.60 12.27
C GLY A 25 17.54 -7.98 13.14
N GLN A 26 18.76 -8.53 13.11
CA GLN A 26 19.89 -7.99 13.85
C GLN A 26 20.27 -6.59 13.36
N ALA A 27 20.34 -6.37 12.04
CA ALA A 27 20.66 -5.05 11.48
C ALA A 27 19.65 -3.96 11.90
N ILE A 28 18.36 -4.30 11.92
CA ILE A 28 17.31 -3.40 12.42
C ILE A 28 17.48 -3.15 13.92
N ALA A 29 17.71 -4.20 14.71
CA ALA A 29 17.89 -4.10 16.16
C ALA A 29 19.12 -3.24 16.51
N ASP A 30 20.24 -3.42 15.83
CA ASP A 30 21.47 -2.65 16.03
C ASP A 30 21.26 -1.16 15.70
N SER A 31 20.53 -0.89 14.61
CA SER A 31 20.19 0.48 14.20
C SER A 31 19.31 1.19 15.25
N ILE A 32 18.36 0.48 15.84
CA ILE A 32 17.49 1.04 16.90
C ILE A 32 18.26 1.21 18.20
N THR A 33 18.93 0.16 18.67
CA THR A 33 19.60 0.13 19.99
C THR A 33 20.74 1.14 20.08
N SER A 34 21.50 1.36 19.00
CA SER A 34 22.59 2.35 18.95
C SER A 34 22.13 3.81 19.09
N GLN A 35 20.83 4.10 18.93
CA GLN A 35 20.26 5.44 19.01
C GLN A 35 19.43 5.69 20.27
N LEU A 36 19.20 4.67 21.12
CA LEU A 36 18.32 4.78 22.29
C LEU A 36 18.80 5.86 23.27
N ASP A 37 20.09 5.94 23.51
CA ASP A 37 20.68 6.93 24.44
C ASP A 37 20.68 8.37 23.88
N GLN A 38 20.35 8.53 22.59
CA GLN A 38 20.30 9.82 21.89
C GLN A 38 18.87 10.37 21.76
N LEU A 39 17.86 9.64 22.25
CA LEU A 39 16.47 10.03 22.17
C LEU A 39 16.23 11.35 22.92
N ARG A 40 15.45 12.23 22.31
CA ARG A 40 15.06 13.51 22.90
C ARG A 40 13.58 13.47 23.23
N PRO A 41 13.16 13.92 24.43
CA PRO A 41 11.75 14.09 24.74
C PRO A 41 11.08 15.05 23.76
N VAL A 42 9.84 14.76 23.36
CA VAL A 42 9.00 15.72 22.64
C VAL A 42 8.60 16.82 23.62
N ALA A 43 9.07 18.04 23.39
CA ALA A 43 8.92 19.14 24.34
C ALA A 43 7.45 19.54 24.61
N ASN A 44 6.59 19.46 23.59
CA ASN A 44 5.16 19.80 23.65
C ASN A 44 4.31 18.66 23.08
N PRO A 45 4.11 17.56 23.82
CA PRO A 45 3.43 16.38 23.30
C PRO A 45 1.93 16.65 23.15
N ARG A 46 1.53 17.14 21.98
CA ARG A 46 0.13 17.30 21.57
C ARG A 46 -0.21 16.26 20.53
N LEU A 47 -1.32 15.55 20.74
CA LEU A 47 -1.82 14.56 19.80
C LEU A 47 -2.81 15.21 18.85
N PHE A 48 -2.53 15.13 17.55
CA PHE A 48 -3.51 15.35 16.50
C PHE A 48 -3.70 14.03 15.75
N VAL A 49 -4.95 13.67 15.46
CA VAL A 49 -5.28 12.52 14.62
C VAL A 49 -6.37 12.94 13.66
N LYS A 50 -6.15 12.71 12.36
CA LYS A 50 -7.17 12.87 11.34
C LYS A 50 -7.07 11.74 10.33
N THR A 51 -8.22 11.21 9.96
CA THR A 51 -8.37 10.24 8.88
C THR A 51 -9.24 10.82 7.79
N GLU A 52 -8.87 10.57 6.54
CA GLU A 52 -9.71 10.83 5.38
C GLU A 52 -9.86 9.53 4.58
N THR A 53 -11.12 9.16 4.33
CA THR A 53 -11.43 8.03 3.44
C THR A 53 -11.52 8.55 2.02
N ILE A 54 -10.63 8.08 1.15
CA ILE A 54 -10.61 8.43 -0.28
C ILE A 54 -11.01 7.24 -1.13
N LYS A 55 -11.42 7.51 -2.36
CA LYS A 55 -11.86 6.49 -3.33
C LYS A 55 -10.78 6.30 -4.38
N LEU A 56 -10.03 5.21 -4.28
CA LEU A 56 -8.99 4.88 -5.27
C LEU A 56 -9.60 4.14 -6.48
N PRO A 57 -9.30 4.56 -7.72
CA PRO A 57 -9.83 3.93 -8.92
C PRO A 57 -9.28 2.52 -9.10
N LEU A 58 -10.17 1.53 -9.16
CA LEU A 58 -9.81 0.13 -9.42
C LEU A 58 -9.59 -0.11 -10.91
N GLN A 59 -8.70 -1.04 -11.23
CA GLN A 59 -8.59 -1.60 -12.59
C GLN A 59 -9.89 -2.27 -13.00
N ASP A 60 -10.13 -2.34 -14.30
CA ASP A 60 -11.32 -3.02 -14.82
C ASP A 60 -11.13 -4.54 -14.85
N ALA A 61 -12.25 -5.26 -14.85
CA ALA A 61 -12.32 -6.70 -15.02
C ALA A 61 -13.55 -7.01 -15.87
N THR A 62 -13.35 -7.08 -17.19
CA THR A 62 -14.42 -7.40 -18.13
C THR A 62 -14.82 -8.87 -17.99
N GLU A 63 -16.06 -9.20 -18.35
CA GLU A 63 -16.55 -10.59 -18.32
C GLU A 63 -15.65 -11.55 -19.12
N GLU A 64 -15.12 -11.09 -20.26
CA GLU A 64 -14.16 -11.84 -21.08
C GLU A 64 -12.87 -12.14 -20.34
N GLU A 65 -12.27 -11.14 -19.70
CA GLU A 65 -11.05 -11.32 -18.93
C GLU A 65 -11.27 -12.21 -17.72
N VAL A 66 -12.41 -12.07 -17.03
CA VAL A 66 -12.75 -12.89 -15.87
C VAL A 66 -12.91 -14.35 -16.29
N ARG A 67 -13.64 -14.63 -17.38
CA ARG A 67 -13.79 -16.01 -17.87
C ARG A 67 -12.45 -16.63 -18.28
N ARG A 68 -11.59 -15.88 -18.97
CA ARG A 68 -10.24 -16.33 -19.31
C ARG A 68 -9.40 -16.61 -18.06
N SER A 69 -9.55 -15.76 -17.05
CA SER A 69 -8.85 -15.89 -15.77
C SER A 69 -9.27 -17.17 -15.05
N LEU A 70 -10.58 -17.48 -14.99
CA LEU A 70 -11.06 -18.72 -14.39
C LEU A 70 -10.51 -19.96 -15.09
N HIS A 71 -10.53 -19.97 -16.43
CA HIS A 71 -9.93 -21.06 -17.20
C HIS A 71 -8.44 -21.24 -16.89
N THR A 72 -7.71 -20.13 -16.78
CA THR A 72 -6.28 -20.12 -16.43
C THR A 72 -6.03 -20.70 -15.03
N LEU A 73 -6.85 -20.31 -14.05
CA LEU A 73 -6.77 -20.82 -12.67
C LEU A 73 -7.13 -22.29 -12.59
N ASP A 74 -8.11 -22.76 -13.37
CA ASP A 74 -8.49 -24.18 -13.42
C ASP A 74 -7.39 -25.04 -14.02
N LEU A 75 -6.74 -24.58 -15.10
CA LEU A 75 -5.56 -25.24 -15.66
C LEU A 75 -4.43 -25.33 -14.64
N ALA A 76 -4.13 -24.24 -13.93
CA ALA A 76 -3.11 -24.22 -12.89
C ALA A 76 -3.43 -25.20 -11.74
N ARG A 77 -4.70 -25.24 -11.29
CA ARG A 77 -5.18 -26.21 -10.27
C ARG A 77 -5.02 -27.66 -10.70
N GLN A 78 -5.15 -27.94 -12.00
CA GLN A 78 -4.94 -29.27 -12.57
C GLN A 78 -3.45 -29.62 -12.79
N GLY A 79 -2.53 -28.74 -12.39
CA GLY A 79 -1.09 -28.95 -12.52
C GLY A 79 -0.54 -28.63 -13.91
N ALA A 80 -1.32 -27.98 -14.78
CA ALA A 80 -0.81 -27.51 -16.06
C ALA A 80 0.17 -26.34 -15.86
N LYS A 81 1.12 -26.21 -16.77
CA LYS A 81 2.06 -25.08 -16.78
C LYS A 81 1.37 -23.85 -17.35
N VAL A 82 1.29 -22.78 -16.56
CA VAL A 82 0.74 -21.48 -16.93
C VAL A 82 1.85 -20.44 -16.87
N ASP A 83 1.82 -19.42 -17.74
CA ASP A 83 2.74 -18.29 -17.62
C ASP A 83 2.57 -17.56 -16.28
N PHE A 84 3.67 -17.11 -15.69
CA PHE A 84 3.65 -16.50 -14.37
C PHE A 84 2.80 -15.24 -14.33
N PHE A 85 2.95 -14.32 -15.29
CA PHE A 85 2.21 -13.08 -15.31
C PHE A 85 0.75 -13.28 -15.72
N GLU A 86 0.47 -14.26 -16.58
CA GLU A 86 -0.91 -14.69 -16.84
C GLU A 86 -1.59 -15.21 -15.58
N HIS A 87 -0.90 -16.02 -14.78
CA HIS A 87 -1.43 -16.55 -13.54
C HIS A 87 -1.70 -15.45 -12.49
N VAL A 88 -0.77 -14.51 -12.35
CA VAL A 88 -0.93 -13.32 -11.49
C VAL A 88 -2.12 -12.48 -11.95
N THR A 89 -2.21 -12.20 -13.25
CA THR A 89 -3.31 -11.43 -13.83
C THR A 89 -4.64 -12.13 -13.59
N ALA A 90 -4.69 -13.46 -13.71
CA ALA A 90 -5.91 -14.24 -13.53
C ALA A 90 -6.47 -14.10 -12.10
N TYR A 91 -5.62 -14.24 -11.08
CA TYR A 91 -6.03 -14.01 -9.70
C TYR A 91 -6.54 -12.58 -9.47
N LYS A 92 -5.78 -11.57 -9.95
CA LYS A 92 -6.17 -10.17 -9.81
C LYS A 92 -7.54 -9.89 -10.44
N LYS A 93 -7.81 -10.39 -11.64
CA LYS A 93 -9.08 -10.15 -12.35
C LYS A 93 -10.28 -10.76 -11.62
N VAL A 94 -10.11 -11.93 -11.02
CA VAL A 94 -11.15 -12.58 -10.20
C VAL A 94 -11.44 -11.77 -8.93
N ILE A 95 -10.40 -11.22 -8.28
CA ILE A 95 -10.56 -10.32 -7.13
C ILE A 95 -11.27 -9.02 -7.54
N LEU A 96 -10.84 -8.40 -8.64
CA LEU A 96 -11.45 -7.16 -9.15
C LEU A 96 -12.92 -7.34 -9.52
N ASP A 97 -13.31 -8.49 -10.09
CA ASP A 97 -14.71 -8.80 -10.38
C ASP A 97 -15.56 -8.83 -9.11
N GLN A 98 -15.06 -9.47 -8.04
CA GLN A 98 -15.73 -9.49 -6.74
C GLN A 98 -15.85 -8.09 -6.13
N LEU A 99 -14.77 -7.30 -6.15
CA LEU A 99 -14.78 -5.95 -5.59
C LEU A 99 -15.75 -5.04 -6.36
N ARG A 100 -15.76 -5.13 -7.70
CA ARG A 100 -16.55 -4.21 -8.53
C ARG A 100 -18.04 -4.57 -8.57
N ARG A 101 -18.43 -5.83 -8.35
CA ARG A 101 -19.80 -6.31 -8.61
C ARG A 101 -20.44 -6.96 -7.39
N ARG A 102 -21.69 -6.58 -7.12
CA ARG A 102 -22.54 -7.26 -6.12
C ARG A 102 -22.90 -8.69 -6.54
N GLN A 103 -23.02 -8.93 -7.84
CA GLN A 103 -23.17 -10.24 -8.45
C GLN A 103 -21.98 -10.42 -9.40
N PRO A 104 -20.89 -11.06 -8.95
CA PRO A 104 -19.72 -11.32 -9.78
C PRO A 104 -20.07 -12.26 -10.95
N HIS A 105 -19.30 -12.21 -12.03
CA HIS A 105 -19.52 -13.05 -13.21
C HIS A 105 -19.29 -14.55 -12.95
N ALA A 106 -18.58 -14.88 -11.87
CA ALA A 106 -18.39 -16.26 -11.44
C ALA A 106 -18.43 -16.41 -9.92
N ALA A 107 -18.50 -17.64 -9.43
CA ALA A 107 -18.37 -17.96 -8.01
C ALA A 107 -16.90 -17.76 -7.55
N THR A 108 -16.46 -16.51 -7.50
CA THR A 108 -15.08 -16.09 -7.22
C THR A 108 -14.66 -16.33 -5.76
N ALA A 109 -15.63 -16.53 -4.87
CA ALA A 109 -15.41 -16.75 -3.43
C ALA A 109 -14.56 -17.99 -3.11
N GLU A 110 -14.51 -18.99 -4.00
CA GLU A 110 -13.67 -20.20 -3.82
C GLU A 110 -12.19 -19.96 -4.16
N HIS A 111 -11.87 -18.86 -4.84
CA HIS A 111 -10.51 -18.52 -5.26
C HIS A 111 -9.86 -17.45 -4.36
N ILE A 112 -10.63 -16.85 -3.44
CA ILE A 112 -10.22 -15.68 -2.67
C ILE A 112 -10.10 -16.06 -1.20
N THR A 113 -8.87 -16.15 -0.71
CA THR A 113 -8.52 -16.57 0.66
C THR A 113 -8.31 -15.40 1.64
N TRP A 114 -8.51 -14.14 1.20
CA TRP A 114 -8.17 -12.95 1.97
C TRP A 114 -9.39 -12.42 2.74
N GLY A 115 -9.32 -12.41 4.08
CA GLY A 115 -10.49 -12.24 4.95
C GLY A 115 -11.28 -10.94 4.82
N LEU A 116 -10.64 -9.82 4.43
CA LEU A 116 -11.29 -8.50 4.30
C LEU A 116 -11.91 -8.27 2.90
N SER A 117 -11.46 -8.97 1.87
CA SER A 117 -12.01 -8.87 0.50
C SER A 117 -13.51 -9.20 0.39
N ARG A 118 -14.07 -9.93 1.37
CA ARG A 118 -15.50 -10.29 1.41
C ARG A 118 -16.38 -9.12 1.85
N SER A 119 -15.92 -8.23 2.74
CA SER A 119 -16.71 -7.07 3.18
C SER A 119 -16.78 -5.96 2.13
N LEU A 120 -15.80 -5.93 1.22
CA LEU A 120 -15.68 -4.96 0.13
C LEU A 120 -16.26 -5.48 -1.20
N ALA A 121 -16.92 -6.64 -1.20
CA ALA A 121 -17.56 -7.19 -2.40
C ALA A 121 -18.66 -6.24 -2.92
N GLY A 122 -18.61 -5.92 -4.21
CA GLY A 122 -19.54 -4.99 -4.85
C GLY A 122 -19.43 -3.53 -4.40
N VAL A 123 -18.26 -3.12 -3.90
CA VAL A 123 -17.95 -1.71 -3.56
C VAL A 123 -17.97 -0.78 -4.78
N GLY A 124 -17.80 -1.34 -5.98
CA GLY A 124 -17.96 -0.63 -7.25
C GLY A 124 -16.62 -0.30 -7.91
N GLU A 125 -16.58 0.78 -8.69
CA GLU A 125 -15.42 1.11 -9.54
C GLU A 125 -14.23 1.70 -8.78
N THR A 126 -14.44 2.03 -7.50
CA THR A 126 -13.45 2.63 -6.63
C THR A 126 -13.39 1.89 -5.30
N LEU A 127 -12.19 1.74 -4.76
CA LEU A 127 -11.95 1.16 -3.44
C LEU A 127 -11.85 2.29 -2.40
N PRO A 128 -12.72 2.32 -1.38
CA PRO A 128 -12.57 3.23 -0.25
C PRO A 128 -11.37 2.79 0.60
N VAL A 129 -10.44 3.70 0.85
CA VAL A 129 -9.26 3.47 1.69
C VAL A 129 -9.04 4.65 2.61
N ASP A 130 -8.47 4.38 3.77
CA ASP A 130 -8.15 5.41 4.75
C ASP A 130 -6.71 5.90 4.58
N VAL A 131 -6.54 7.23 4.58
CA VAL A 131 -5.27 7.89 4.85
C VAL A 131 -5.37 8.50 6.23
N THR A 132 -4.51 8.08 7.16
CA THR A 132 -4.50 8.61 8.52
C THR A 132 -3.21 9.36 8.79
N VAL A 133 -3.33 10.57 9.33
CA VAL A 133 -2.20 11.33 9.88
C VAL A 133 -2.35 11.43 11.38
N MET A 134 -1.30 11.04 12.10
CA MET A 134 -1.15 11.24 13.54
C MET A 134 0.08 12.09 13.79
N THR A 135 0.02 13.04 14.72
CA THR A 135 1.19 13.84 15.09
C THR A 135 1.43 13.83 16.59
N LEU A 136 2.69 13.97 16.97
CA LEU A 136 3.13 14.13 18.35
C LEU A 136 3.92 15.43 18.45
N GLY A 137 3.25 16.47 18.94
CA GLY A 137 3.77 17.83 18.92
C GLY A 137 3.90 18.39 17.50
N ASP A 138 4.87 19.27 17.31
CA ASP A 138 5.21 19.95 16.07
C ASP A 138 6.35 19.27 15.29
N GLU A 139 6.99 18.25 15.87
CA GLU A 139 8.18 17.64 15.28
C GLU A 139 7.93 16.34 14.54
N LEU A 140 6.96 15.53 14.99
CA LEU A 140 6.74 14.18 14.49
C LEU A 140 5.34 14.02 13.89
N ALA A 141 5.31 13.54 12.65
CA ALA A 141 4.11 13.03 12.01
C ALA A 141 4.28 11.56 11.60
N ILE A 142 3.18 10.81 11.70
CA ILE A 142 3.03 9.44 11.24
C ILE A 142 1.90 9.44 10.22
N VAL A 143 2.18 8.97 9.02
CA VAL A 143 1.23 8.80 7.91
C VAL A 143 0.99 7.31 7.71
N CYS A 144 -0.26 6.88 7.83
CA CYS A 144 -0.68 5.51 7.55
C CYS A 144 -1.33 5.43 6.17
N LEU A 145 -0.84 4.52 5.33
CA LEU A 145 -1.29 4.30 3.95
C LEU A 145 -1.73 2.83 3.74
N PRO A 146 -2.67 2.56 2.83
CA PRO A 146 -3.09 1.21 2.49
C PRO A 146 -2.07 0.50 1.57
N GLY A 147 -2.15 -0.83 1.50
CA GLY A 147 -1.40 -1.66 0.54
C GLY A 147 0.12 -1.61 0.66
N GLU A 148 0.79 -2.15 -0.36
CA GLU A 148 2.24 -2.10 -0.55
C GLU A 148 2.61 -0.92 -1.46
N VAL A 149 3.09 0.18 -0.88
CA VAL A 149 3.34 1.46 -1.54
C VAL A 149 4.78 1.56 -2.03
N PHE A 150 4.97 2.07 -3.25
CA PHE A 150 6.30 2.28 -3.82
C PHE A 150 7.11 3.33 -3.04
N VAL A 151 8.42 3.13 -3.01
CA VAL A 151 9.35 3.95 -2.22
C VAL A 151 9.31 5.42 -2.62
N GLU A 152 9.19 5.75 -3.91
CA GLU A 152 9.17 7.13 -4.39
C GLU A 152 7.98 7.93 -3.84
N LEU A 153 6.82 7.30 -3.68
CA LEU A 153 5.63 7.94 -3.12
C LEU A 153 5.86 8.31 -1.64
N GLY A 154 6.45 7.38 -0.88
CA GLY A 154 6.84 7.63 0.52
C GLY A 154 7.89 8.72 0.65
N LEU A 155 8.88 8.75 -0.24
CA LEU A 155 9.90 9.81 -0.30
C LEU A 155 9.29 11.17 -0.64
N ALA A 156 8.34 11.22 -1.58
CA ALA A 156 7.63 12.46 -1.93
C ALA A 156 6.86 13.04 -0.74
N ILE A 157 6.16 12.18 0.04
CA ILE A 157 5.48 12.61 1.27
C ILE A 157 6.47 13.18 2.28
N LYS A 158 7.59 12.48 2.52
CA LYS A 158 8.62 12.93 3.46
C LYS A 158 9.23 14.27 3.04
N GLN A 159 9.57 14.43 1.76
CA GLN A 159 10.20 15.64 1.23
C GLN A 159 9.29 16.87 1.31
N ALA A 160 7.99 16.69 1.12
CA ALA A 160 7.02 17.79 1.15
C ALA A 160 6.32 17.99 2.50
N SER A 161 6.69 17.21 3.52
CA SER A 161 6.09 17.28 4.85
C SER A 161 6.50 18.56 5.59
N PRO A 162 5.57 19.23 6.30
CA PRO A 162 5.90 20.37 7.16
C PRO A 162 6.53 19.97 8.50
N PHE A 163 6.55 18.67 8.83
CA PHE A 163 7.12 18.16 10.08
C PHE A 163 8.59 17.80 9.90
N ARG A 164 9.40 18.06 10.93
CA ARG A 164 10.83 17.71 10.92
C ARG A 164 11.06 16.22 10.69
N THR A 165 10.22 15.39 11.29
CA THR A 165 10.27 13.93 11.18
C THR A 165 8.93 13.40 10.71
N THR A 166 8.93 12.72 9.56
CA THR A 166 7.72 12.11 9.00
C THR A 166 7.96 10.64 8.76
N MET A 167 7.24 9.82 9.51
CA MET A 167 7.18 8.38 9.33
C MET A 167 6.02 8.05 8.41
N VAL A 168 6.26 7.19 7.42
CA VAL A 168 5.19 6.63 6.58
C VAL A 168 5.10 5.14 6.89
N ILE A 169 3.90 4.65 7.12
CA ILE A 169 3.59 3.27 7.46
C ILE A 169 2.56 2.78 6.46
N GLU A 170 2.94 1.85 5.59
CA GLU A 170 2.01 1.22 4.64
C GLU A 170 1.28 0.02 5.28
N LEU A 171 0.53 -0.75 4.47
CA LEU A 171 -0.26 -1.91 4.91
C LEU A 171 -1.23 -1.60 6.05
N SER A 172 -1.70 -0.35 6.11
CA SER A 172 -2.60 0.13 7.16
C SER A 172 -4.04 0.06 6.69
N ASN A 173 -4.89 -0.62 7.47
CA ASN A 173 -6.35 -0.69 7.35
C ASN A 173 -6.93 -1.32 6.06
N CYS A 174 -6.20 -1.39 4.96
CA CYS A 174 -6.64 -1.98 3.69
C CYS A 174 -5.45 -2.59 2.93
N VAL A 175 -5.63 -3.80 2.40
CA VAL A 175 -4.63 -4.55 1.62
C VAL A 175 -5.12 -4.91 0.21
N GLU A 176 -6.38 -4.62 -0.09
CA GLU A 176 -7.06 -4.94 -1.34
C GLU A 176 -6.54 -4.15 -2.55
N THR A 177 -5.78 -3.08 -2.31
CA THR A 177 -5.00 -2.39 -3.36
C THR A 177 -3.87 -3.27 -3.90
N ILE A 178 -3.41 -4.24 -3.11
CA ILE A 178 -2.25 -5.10 -3.36
C ILE A 178 -0.97 -4.27 -3.39
N TYR A 179 -0.56 -3.82 -4.58
CA TYR A 179 0.55 -2.90 -4.79
C TYR A 179 0.03 -1.51 -5.17
N ILE A 180 0.77 -0.49 -4.80
CA ILE A 180 0.50 0.90 -5.15
C ILE A 180 1.74 1.51 -5.82
N PRO A 181 1.90 1.28 -7.15
CA PRO A 181 2.94 1.91 -7.93
C PRO A 181 2.67 3.40 -8.17
N GLN A 182 3.73 4.17 -8.37
CA GLN A 182 3.63 5.49 -9.00
C GLN A 182 3.19 5.35 -10.47
N ARG A 183 2.53 6.38 -11.02
CA ARG A 183 2.02 6.40 -12.40
C ARG A 183 3.07 6.02 -13.43
N ALA A 184 4.30 6.50 -13.27
CA ALA A 184 5.40 6.22 -14.20
C ALA A 184 5.76 4.73 -14.29
N ALA A 185 5.61 3.97 -13.20
CA ALA A 185 5.95 2.55 -13.16
C ALA A 185 5.04 1.69 -14.04
N TYR A 186 3.81 2.14 -14.31
CA TYR A 186 2.85 1.40 -15.13
C TYR A 186 3.32 1.17 -16.57
N VAL A 187 4.25 1.99 -17.08
CA VAL A 187 4.85 1.81 -18.41
C VAL A 187 5.84 0.63 -18.43
N GLY A 188 6.45 0.29 -17.28
CA GLY A 188 7.55 -0.67 -17.18
C GLY A 188 7.15 -2.14 -17.00
N GLY A 189 5.89 -2.42 -16.64
CA GLY A 189 5.34 -3.79 -16.63
C GLY A 189 5.94 -4.78 -15.61
N SER A 190 6.26 -4.33 -14.39
CA SER A 190 6.79 -5.21 -13.33
C SER A 190 5.74 -6.14 -12.69
N TYR A 191 6.17 -7.01 -11.79
CA TYR A 191 5.27 -7.86 -10.99
C TYR A 191 4.27 -7.02 -10.19
N GLU A 192 4.77 -6.02 -9.48
CA GLU A 192 3.99 -5.13 -8.63
C GLU A 192 2.94 -4.37 -9.44
N VAL A 193 3.34 -3.86 -10.61
CA VAL A 193 2.44 -3.19 -11.55
C VAL A 193 1.38 -4.14 -12.10
N THR A 194 1.78 -5.36 -12.47
CA THR A 194 0.85 -6.39 -12.97
C THR A 194 -0.15 -6.77 -11.89
N ASN A 195 0.28 -6.85 -10.63
CA ASN A 195 -0.53 -7.33 -9.53
C ASN A 195 -1.33 -6.20 -8.83
N SER A 196 -0.99 -4.92 -9.05
CA SER A 196 -1.75 -3.77 -8.55
C SER A 196 -3.23 -3.85 -8.95
N ALA A 197 -4.12 -3.66 -7.98
CA ALA A 197 -5.56 -3.54 -8.23
C ALA A 197 -5.95 -2.14 -8.73
N LEU A 198 -5.05 -1.16 -8.68
CA LEU A 198 -5.34 0.25 -8.92
C LEU A 198 -5.01 0.68 -10.35
N GLN A 199 -5.74 1.67 -10.84
CA GLN A 199 -5.39 2.41 -12.05
C GLN A 199 -4.15 3.30 -11.80
N PRO A 200 -3.39 3.67 -12.86
CA PRO A 200 -2.32 4.66 -12.74
C PRO A 200 -2.83 5.97 -12.14
N GLY A 201 -2.09 6.53 -11.18
CA GLY A 201 -2.53 7.73 -10.44
C GLY A 201 -3.03 7.47 -9.02
N GLY A 202 -3.34 6.22 -8.66
CA GLY A 202 -3.81 5.88 -7.31
C GLY A 202 -2.79 6.20 -6.21
N GLY A 203 -1.50 6.00 -6.47
CA GLY A 203 -0.44 6.36 -5.54
C GLY A 203 -0.30 7.87 -5.33
N GLU A 204 -0.44 8.66 -6.40
CA GLU A 204 -0.37 10.12 -6.34
C GLU A 204 -1.54 10.71 -5.53
N LEU A 205 -2.75 10.15 -5.67
CA LEU A 205 -3.89 10.55 -4.84
C LEU A 205 -3.59 10.37 -3.35
N LEU A 206 -2.95 9.25 -2.95
CA LEU A 206 -2.54 9.04 -1.56
C LEU A 206 -1.52 10.08 -1.09
N VAL A 207 -0.54 10.43 -1.94
CA VAL A 207 0.45 11.47 -1.63
C VAL A 207 -0.24 12.83 -1.43
N GLU A 208 -1.14 13.21 -2.33
CA GLU A 208 -1.88 14.48 -2.26
C GLU A 208 -2.74 14.56 -0.99
N THR A 209 -3.48 13.50 -0.66
CA THR A 209 -4.29 13.43 0.57
C THR A 209 -3.41 13.48 1.82
N ALA A 210 -2.34 12.69 1.88
CA ALA A 210 -1.43 12.69 3.01
C ALA A 210 -0.82 14.08 3.27
N LEU A 211 -0.36 14.76 2.21
CA LEU A 211 0.19 16.11 2.31
C LEU A 211 -0.85 17.15 2.73
N THR A 212 -2.11 16.99 2.31
CA THR A 212 -3.21 17.84 2.76
C THR A 212 -3.43 17.68 4.27
N LEU A 213 -3.58 16.45 4.75
CA LEU A 213 -3.76 16.16 6.18
C LEU A 213 -2.57 16.60 7.03
N LEU A 214 -1.34 16.46 6.54
CA LEU A 214 -0.13 16.96 7.21
C LEU A 214 -0.15 18.49 7.35
N ARG A 215 -0.54 19.23 6.31
CA ARG A 215 -0.62 20.70 6.36
C ARG A 215 -1.70 21.16 7.33
N GLU A 216 -2.85 20.49 7.36
CA GLU A 216 -3.90 20.77 8.34
C GLU A 216 -3.44 20.51 9.77
N ALA A 217 -2.74 19.40 10.02
CA ALA A 217 -2.19 19.09 11.33
C ALA A 217 -1.20 20.18 11.79
N ALA A 218 -0.30 20.61 10.89
CA ALA A 218 0.66 21.69 11.18
C ALA A 218 -0.02 23.04 11.45
N ALA A 219 -1.07 23.37 10.69
CA ALA A 219 -1.87 24.56 10.91
C ALA A 219 -2.61 24.52 12.26
N SER A 220 -3.18 23.36 12.62
CA SER A 220 -3.85 23.17 13.91
C SER A 220 -2.88 23.30 15.08
N ASN A 221 -1.65 22.80 14.94
CA ASN A 221 -0.63 22.95 15.97
C ASN A 221 -0.22 24.42 16.18
N SER A 222 -0.19 25.20 15.08
CA SER A 222 0.18 26.62 15.11
C SER A 222 -0.90 27.52 15.72
N SER A 223 -2.18 27.21 15.53
CA SER A 223 -3.29 28.01 16.06
C SER A 223 -3.52 27.85 17.56
N LEU A 224 -3.12 26.71 18.14
CA LEU A 224 -3.19 26.41 19.57
C LEU A 224 -1.93 26.85 20.36
N GLY A 225 -0.92 27.39 19.67
CA GLY A 225 0.34 27.89 20.26
C GLY A 225 0.36 29.41 20.48
N LYS A 226 -0.72 30.11 20.11
CA LYS A 226 -1.04 31.47 20.52
C LYS A 226 -2.04 31.44 21.66
#